data_AF-A0A963ZRL9-F1
#
_entry.id   AF-A0A963ZRL9-F1
#
_cell.length_a   1.000
_cell.length_b   1.000
_cell.length_c   1.000
_cell.angle_alpha   90.00
_cell.angle_beta   90.00
_cell.angle_gamma   90.00
#
_symmetry.space_group_name_H-M   'P 1'
#
loop_
_entity.id
_entity.type
_entity.pdbx_description
1 polymer ?
#
loop_
_entity_poly.entity_id
_entity_poly.type
_entity_poly.pdbx_seq_one_letter_code
_entity_poly.pdbx_strand_id
1 'polypeptide(L)'
;MKYQNFQTCNNCGKENALYANKCENCHHYVRANIVNIDLWSTIWNLFESPVEALENIIYAQHKNFIIFLTIFVSIKFLLISAFLQSLKDDSVIISKSFIYNTLLHSAIYVAFFLVFSFFLNLMLKRFGKTRFKDTYSVTIFSFVPLVFSLFFLTPIEYGIFGKHWFIFNPSPFLIKEIPAYIVTFLELVLIVWSLIIFWKGLRLQSGSVIFSLIMLLAFLIPLYFLMTLVPYILL
;
A
#
# COMPACT_ATOMS: atom_id res chain seq x y z
N MET A 1 8.25 22.88 -4.22
CA MET A 1 8.92 22.62 -2.93
C MET A 1 10.06 21.63 -3.14
N LYS A 2 11.24 21.88 -2.55
CA LYS A 2 12.37 20.94 -2.56
C LYS A 2 12.10 19.94 -1.42
N TYR A 3 11.81 18.68 -1.73
CA TYR A 3 11.58 17.66 -0.70
C TYR A 3 12.89 17.37 0.02
N GLN A 4 13.00 17.83 1.26
CA GLN A 4 14.13 17.59 2.14
C GLN A 4 13.68 16.64 3.24
N ASN A 5 14.50 15.65 3.57
CA ASN A 5 14.19 14.65 4.58
C ASN A 5 14.60 15.08 6.01
N PHE A 6 14.84 16.38 6.17
CA PHE A 6 15.18 17.03 7.41
C PHE A 6 14.41 18.36 7.50
N GLN A 7 14.24 18.84 8.72
CA GLN A 7 13.63 20.13 9.01
C GLN A 7 14.59 20.95 9.87
N THR A 8 14.72 22.24 9.59
CA THR A 8 15.59 23.16 10.33
C THR A 8 14.84 23.75 11.51
N CYS A 9 15.51 23.86 12.66
CA CYS A 9 14.93 24.50 13.84
C CYS A 9 14.95 26.02 13.69
N ASN A 10 13.79 26.67 13.80
CA ASN A 10 13.68 28.14 13.74
C ASN A 10 14.43 28.85 14.88
N ASN A 11 14.69 28.18 16.00
CA ASN A 11 15.36 28.78 17.16
C ASN A 11 16.89 28.66 17.10
N CYS A 12 17.43 27.49 16.73
CA CYS A 12 18.88 27.23 16.79
C CYS A 12 19.52 26.85 15.45
N GLY A 13 18.75 26.81 14.35
CA GLY A 13 19.23 26.47 13.01
C GLY A 13 19.61 25.01 12.78
N LYS A 14 19.65 24.16 13.83
CA LYS A 14 20.03 22.75 13.70
C LYS A 14 19.04 21.96 12.86
N GLU A 15 19.55 21.08 12.01
CA GLU A 15 18.77 20.10 11.26
C GLU A 15 18.28 18.97 12.16
N ASN A 16 17.00 18.63 12.03
CA ASN A 16 16.35 17.55 12.77
C ASN A 16 15.69 16.59 11.79
N ALA A 17 15.48 15.34 12.23
CA ALA A 17 14.72 14.38 11.46
C ALA A 17 13.31 14.91 11.14
N LEU A 18 12.81 14.60 9.95
CA LEU A 18 11.48 15.05 9.50
C LEU A 18 10.37 14.68 10.51
N TYR A 19 10.44 13.50 11.12
CA TYR A 19 9.45 13.06 12.11
C TYR A 19 9.57 13.74 13.49
N ALA A 20 10.66 14.47 13.80
CA ALA A 20 10.89 15.02 15.14
C ALA A 20 9.89 16.12 15.50
N ASN A 21 9.39 16.14 16.74
CA ASN A 21 8.50 17.21 17.24
C ASN A 21 9.27 18.31 17.99
N LYS A 22 10.36 17.94 18.67
CA LYS A 22 11.27 18.82 19.41
C LYS A 22 12.65 18.76 18.80
N CYS A 23 13.37 19.87 18.85
CA CYS A 23 14.75 19.92 18.40
C CYS A 23 15.65 19.08 19.33
N GLU A 24 16.59 18.33 18.77
CA GLU A 24 17.58 17.55 19.52
C GLU A 24 18.56 18.42 20.32
N ASN A 25 18.70 19.71 19.98
CA ASN A 25 19.66 20.63 20.63
C ASN A 25 19.01 21.59 21.61
N CYS A 26 18.00 22.36 21.18
CA CYS A 26 17.39 23.39 22.02
C CYS A 26 16.03 22.99 22.60
N HIS A 27 15.54 21.78 22.31
CA HIS A 27 14.24 21.25 22.74
C HIS A 27 12.99 22.07 22.36
N HIS A 28 13.16 23.15 21.61
CA HIS A 28 12.05 23.94 21.05
C HIS A 28 11.22 23.07 20.09
N TYR A 29 9.91 23.32 20.05
CA TYR A 29 9.03 22.66 19.10
C TYR A 29 9.38 23.08 17.67
N VAL A 30 9.58 22.10 16.81
CA VAL A 30 9.95 22.33 15.39
C VAL A 30 8.71 22.28 14.49
N ARG A 31 7.64 21.61 14.96
CA ARG A 31 6.38 21.44 14.24
C ARG A 31 5.21 21.20 15.18
N ALA A 32 4.00 21.26 14.63
CA ALA A 32 2.78 20.89 15.33
C ALA A 32 2.77 19.40 15.73
N ASN A 33 2.15 19.11 16.87
CA ASN A 33 2.05 17.75 17.40
C ASN A 33 0.82 17.04 16.82
N ILE A 34 1.05 15.93 16.10
CA ILE A 34 -0.01 15.04 15.61
C ILE A 34 0.07 13.75 16.43
N VAL A 35 -0.88 13.57 17.34
CA VAL A 35 -0.88 12.42 18.27
C VAL A 35 -1.33 11.15 17.54
N ASN A 36 -2.51 11.21 16.93
CA ASN A 36 -3.17 10.10 16.25
C ASN A 36 -3.49 10.47 14.80
N ILE A 37 -3.56 9.45 13.94
CA ILE A 37 -4.09 9.57 12.59
C ILE A 37 -5.62 9.58 12.69
N ASP A 38 -6.27 10.57 12.08
CA ASP A 38 -7.70 10.50 11.77
C ASP A 38 -7.86 9.74 10.44
N LEU A 39 -8.44 8.54 10.49
CA LEU A 39 -8.51 7.65 9.33
C LEU A 39 -9.26 8.29 8.17
N TRP A 40 -10.41 8.90 8.43
CA TRP A 40 -11.30 9.38 7.37
C TRP A 40 -10.73 10.62 6.67
N SER A 41 -10.23 11.60 7.43
CA SER A 41 -9.62 12.78 6.82
C SER A 41 -8.31 12.43 6.12
N THR A 42 -7.51 11.51 6.68
CA THR A 42 -6.27 11.05 6.03
C THR A 42 -6.56 10.33 4.74
N ILE A 43 -7.58 9.47 4.71
CA ILE A 43 -8.04 8.80 3.51
C ILE A 43 -8.44 9.82 2.44
N TRP A 44 -9.27 10.81 2.77
CA TRP A 44 -9.72 11.81 1.82
C TRP A 44 -8.53 12.61 1.26
N ASN A 45 -7.63 13.04 2.14
CA ASN A 45 -6.43 13.77 1.76
C ASN A 45 -5.45 12.91 0.94
N LEU A 46 -5.46 11.57 1.07
CA LEU A 46 -4.67 10.71 0.18
C LEU A 46 -5.15 10.76 -1.28
N PHE A 47 -6.43 11.03 -1.51
CA PHE A 47 -6.97 11.24 -2.86
C PHE A 47 -6.75 12.68 -3.33
N GLU A 48 -6.94 13.68 -2.46
CA GLU A 48 -6.85 15.09 -2.82
C GLU A 48 -5.40 15.63 -2.83
N SER A 49 -4.71 15.53 -1.69
CA SER A 49 -3.34 16.03 -1.48
C SER A 49 -2.40 14.95 -0.88
N PRO A 50 -2.05 13.90 -1.65
CA PRO A 50 -1.35 12.71 -1.13
C PRO A 50 -0.05 13.00 -0.41
N VAL A 51 0.70 14.03 -0.83
CA VAL A 51 1.97 14.39 -0.20
C VAL A 51 1.73 14.89 1.23
N GLU A 52 0.77 15.78 1.43
CA GLU A 52 0.43 16.34 2.75
C GLU A 52 -0.13 15.25 3.66
N ALA A 53 -0.97 14.36 3.12
CA ALA A 53 -1.47 13.20 3.86
C ALA A 53 -0.33 12.29 4.33
N LEU A 54 0.64 12.00 3.45
CA LEU A 54 1.80 11.17 3.79
C LEU A 54 2.74 11.85 4.80
N GLU A 55 2.91 13.17 4.73
CA GLU A 55 3.62 13.94 5.76
C GLU A 55 2.93 13.82 7.12
N ASN A 56 1.62 14.02 7.17
CA ASN A 56 0.82 13.87 8.39
C ASN A 56 0.91 12.43 8.93
N ILE A 57 0.89 11.44 8.05
CA ILE A 57 1.11 10.04 8.43
C ILE A 57 2.48 9.89 9.07
N ILE A 58 3.59 10.38 8.49
CA ILE A 58 4.95 10.29 9.07
C ILE A 58 5.01 11.01 10.43
N TYR A 59 4.37 12.17 10.51
CA TYR A 59 4.33 13.03 11.69
C TYR A 59 3.55 12.45 12.87
N ALA A 60 2.57 11.58 12.62
CA ALA A 60 1.76 10.98 13.67
C ALA A 60 2.60 10.11 14.63
N GLN A 61 2.40 10.25 15.93
CA GLN A 61 3.10 9.44 16.94
C GLN A 61 2.56 8.00 16.98
N HIS A 62 1.23 7.87 17.03
CA HIS A 62 0.54 6.59 17.02
C HIS A 62 -0.11 6.31 15.66
N LYS A 63 0.16 5.12 15.12
CA LYS A 63 -0.29 4.69 13.78
C LYS A 63 -1.43 3.68 13.95
N ASN A 64 -2.53 4.13 14.56
CA ASN A 64 -3.53 3.24 15.17
C ASN A 64 -4.18 2.27 14.18
N PHE A 65 -4.26 2.62 12.90
CA PHE A 65 -4.95 1.84 11.87
C PHE A 65 -4.03 0.92 11.06
N ILE A 66 -2.72 0.90 11.34
CA ILE A 66 -1.75 0.24 10.46
C ILE A 66 -1.97 -1.27 10.34
N ILE A 67 -2.33 -1.94 11.44
CA ILE A 67 -2.57 -3.39 11.47
C ILE A 67 -3.84 -3.72 10.66
N PHE A 68 -4.93 -2.98 10.88
CA PHE A 68 -6.18 -3.17 10.15
C PHE A 68 -6.01 -2.95 8.64
N LEU A 69 -5.34 -1.86 8.26
CA LEU A 69 -5.06 -1.57 6.85
C LEU A 69 -4.17 -2.64 6.21
N THR A 70 -3.17 -3.14 6.95
CA THR A 70 -2.31 -4.24 6.47
C THR A 70 -3.15 -5.47 6.11
N ILE A 71 -4.09 -5.86 6.98
CA ILE A 71 -4.95 -7.03 6.74
C ILE A 71 -5.81 -6.81 5.49
N PHE A 72 -6.47 -5.65 5.36
CA PHE A 72 -7.34 -5.38 4.20
C PHE A 72 -6.56 -5.30 2.89
N VAL A 73 -5.38 -4.66 2.89
CA VAL A 73 -4.51 -4.61 1.73
C VAL A 73 -4.09 -6.03 1.31
N SER A 74 -3.69 -6.87 2.26
CA SER A 74 -3.32 -8.27 1.99
C SER A 74 -4.49 -9.10 1.44
N ILE A 75 -5.71 -8.93 1.97
CA ILE A 75 -6.91 -9.59 1.44
C ILE A 75 -7.18 -9.13 0.00
N LYS A 76 -7.07 -7.83 -0.29
CA LYS A 76 -7.30 -7.33 -1.65
C LYS A 76 -6.26 -7.87 -2.63
N PHE A 77 -4.99 -7.93 -2.25
CA PHE A 77 -3.96 -8.54 -3.09
C PHE A 77 -4.17 -10.03 -3.35
N LEU A 78 -4.72 -10.76 -2.37
CA LEU A 78 -5.16 -12.15 -2.56
C LEU A 78 -6.26 -12.24 -3.63
N LEU A 79 -7.27 -11.38 -3.58
CA LEU A 79 -8.35 -11.39 -4.58
C LEU A 79 -7.85 -11.04 -5.99
N ILE A 80 -6.96 -10.05 -6.10
CA ILE A 80 -6.31 -9.70 -7.38
C ILE A 80 -5.50 -10.89 -7.91
N SER A 81 -4.75 -11.56 -7.02
CA SER A 81 -3.94 -12.73 -7.35
C SER A 81 -4.79 -13.91 -7.83
N ALA A 82 -5.94 -14.17 -7.18
CA ALA A 82 -6.90 -15.17 -7.60
C ALA A 82 -7.52 -14.85 -8.97
N PHE A 83 -7.87 -13.58 -9.22
CA PHE A 83 -8.35 -13.13 -10.53
C PHE A 83 -7.27 -13.30 -11.62
N LEU A 84 -6.02 -12.94 -11.36
CA LEU A 84 -4.94 -13.12 -12.33
C LEU A 84 -4.63 -14.59 -12.63
N GLN A 85 -4.79 -15.48 -11.65
CA GLN A 85 -4.63 -16.91 -11.85
C GLN A 85 -5.74 -17.49 -12.72
N SER A 86 -6.99 -17.08 -12.50
CA SER A 86 -8.11 -17.56 -13.31
C SER A 86 -7.88 -17.26 -14.79
N LEU A 87 -7.30 -16.12 -15.13
CA LEU A 87 -6.94 -15.80 -16.53
C LEU A 87 -5.95 -16.77 -17.20
N LYS A 88 -5.19 -17.57 -16.43
CA LYS A 88 -4.15 -18.46 -16.95
C LYS A 88 -4.53 -19.94 -16.95
N ASP A 89 -5.31 -20.38 -15.97
CA ASP A 89 -5.61 -21.79 -15.75
C ASP A 89 -7.06 -21.95 -15.29
N ASP A 90 -7.80 -22.83 -15.98
CA ASP A 90 -9.18 -23.19 -15.64
C ASP A 90 -9.27 -24.02 -14.35
N SER A 91 -8.17 -24.64 -13.93
CA SER A 91 -8.11 -25.57 -12.81
C SER A 91 -7.78 -24.89 -11.47
N VAL A 92 -8.57 -23.88 -11.09
CA VAL A 92 -8.57 -23.44 -9.68
C VAL A 92 -9.30 -24.51 -8.86
N ILE A 93 -8.56 -25.53 -8.43
CA ILE A 93 -9.05 -26.54 -7.50
C ILE A 93 -9.23 -25.82 -6.17
N ILE A 94 -10.46 -25.48 -5.82
CA ILE A 94 -10.81 -25.05 -4.46
C ILE A 94 -10.47 -26.23 -3.55
N SER A 95 -9.29 -26.19 -2.94
CA SER A 95 -8.83 -27.24 -2.02
C SER A 95 -9.82 -27.38 -0.86
N LYS A 96 -9.82 -28.54 -0.20
CA LYS A 96 -10.72 -28.86 0.92
C LYS A 96 -10.60 -27.90 2.13
N SER A 97 -9.69 -26.93 2.13
CA SER A 97 -9.54 -25.93 3.19
C SER A 97 -9.37 -24.50 2.66
N PHE A 98 -10.44 -23.95 2.07
CA PHE A 98 -10.50 -22.56 1.59
C PHE A 98 -10.05 -21.53 2.66
N ILE A 99 -10.47 -21.72 3.92
CA ILE A 99 -10.12 -20.82 5.03
C ILE A 99 -8.61 -20.85 5.32
N TYR A 100 -8.02 -22.06 5.43
CA TYR A 100 -6.59 -22.21 5.69
C TYR A 100 -5.76 -21.58 4.58
N ASN A 101 -6.11 -21.87 3.32
CA ASN A 101 -5.43 -21.30 2.17
C ASN A 101 -5.53 -19.77 2.19
N THR A 102 -6.72 -19.21 2.44
CA THR A 102 -6.90 -17.75 2.49
C THR A 102 -6.03 -17.08 3.57
N LEU A 103 -5.99 -17.67 4.77
CA LEU A 103 -5.14 -17.18 5.87
C LEU A 103 -3.65 -17.26 5.52
N LEU A 104 -3.21 -18.36 4.91
CA LEU A 104 -1.81 -18.53 4.52
C LEU A 104 -1.39 -17.56 3.42
N HIS A 105 -2.22 -17.36 2.39
CA HIS A 105 -1.98 -16.39 1.33
C HIS A 105 -1.90 -14.96 1.89
N SER A 106 -2.87 -14.55 2.72
CA SER A 106 -2.85 -13.23 3.33
C SER A 106 -1.62 -13.03 4.21
N ALA A 107 -1.19 -14.05 4.97
CA ALA A 107 0.03 -14.01 5.77
C ALA A 107 1.30 -13.82 4.92
N ILE A 108 1.39 -14.43 3.73
CA ILE A 108 2.50 -14.22 2.79
C ILE A 108 2.56 -12.75 2.34
N TYR A 109 1.43 -12.13 2.00
CA TYR A 109 1.40 -10.71 1.63
C TYR A 109 1.77 -9.80 2.81
N VAL A 110 1.29 -10.09 4.03
CA VAL A 110 1.71 -9.36 5.25
C VAL A 110 3.22 -9.45 5.43
N ALA A 111 3.78 -10.66 5.33
CA ALA A 111 5.22 -10.89 5.44
C ALA A 111 5.98 -10.12 4.36
N PHE A 112 5.50 -10.12 3.11
CA PHE A 112 6.09 -9.36 2.01
C PHE A 112 6.15 -7.86 2.33
N PHE A 113 5.04 -7.24 2.76
CA PHE A 113 5.02 -5.82 3.10
C PHE A 113 5.95 -5.45 4.25
N LEU A 114 6.04 -6.30 5.28
CA LEU A 114 6.95 -6.12 6.42
C LEU A 114 8.41 -6.21 5.98
N VAL A 115 8.78 -7.28 5.28
CA VAL A 115 10.14 -7.54 4.80
C VAL A 115 10.58 -6.45 3.82
N PHE A 116 9.73 -6.10 2.85
CA PHE A 116 10.04 -5.04 1.91
C PHE A 116 10.24 -3.70 2.61
N SER A 117 9.34 -3.33 3.53
CA SER A 117 9.46 -2.06 4.27
C SER A 117 10.69 -2.03 5.19
N PHE A 118 11.14 -3.20 5.67
CA PHE A 118 12.36 -3.33 6.45
C PHE A 118 13.59 -3.01 5.58
N PHE A 119 13.70 -3.66 4.40
CA PHE A 119 14.77 -3.37 3.44
C PHE A 119 14.73 -1.92 2.95
N LEU A 120 13.55 -1.40 2.63
CA LEU A 120 13.36 -0.01 2.24
C LEU A 120 13.86 0.94 3.34
N ASN A 121 13.53 0.67 4.61
CA ASN A 121 14.01 1.49 5.72
C ASN A 121 15.54 1.43 5.87
N LEU A 122 16.17 0.27 5.65
CA LEU A 122 17.63 0.16 5.64
C LEU A 122 18.27 1.02 4.53
N MET A 123 17.68 1.03 3.34
CA MET A 123 18.17 1.86 2.23
C MET A 123 17.94 3.35 2.48
N LEU A 124 16.78 3.73 3.02
CA LEU A 124 16.42 5.12 3.32
C LEU A 124 17.31 5.76 4.39
N LYS A 125 17.87 4.96 5.32
CA LYS A 125 18.84 5.46 6.31
C LYS A 125 20.08 6.12 5.69
N ARG A 126 20.40 5.82 4.42
CA ARG A 126 21.50 6.48 3.69
C ARG A 126 21.18 7.93 3.32
N PHE A 127 19.90 8.27 3.21
CA PHE A 127 19.46 9.61 2.90
C PHE A 127 19.28 10.43 4.18
N GLY A 128 18.86 9.83 5.30
CA GLY A 128 18.73 10.52 6.58
C GLY A 128 18.11 9.67 7.68
N LYS A 129 17.70 10.30 8.79
CA LYS A 129 17.10 9.58 9.93
C LYS A 129 15.65 9.19 9.61
N THR A 130 15.40 7.90 9.37
CA THR A 130 14.06 7.32 9.19
C THR A 130 13.74 6.26 10.25
N ARG A 131 12.45 6.11 10.59
CA ARG A 131 11.96 5.05 11.48
C ARG A 131 11.23 4.01 10.66
N PHE A 132 11.46 2.73 10.96
CA PHE A 132 10.75 1.62 10.31
C PHE A 132 9.23 1.78 10.37
N LYS A 133 8.69 2.23 11.51
CA LYS A 133 7.25 2.48 11.69
C LYS A 133 6.71 3.48 10.67
N ASP A 134 7.47 4.52 10.32
CA ASP A 134 7.05 5.53 9.35
C ASP A 134 7.13 5.00 7.92
N THR A 135 8.22 4.29 7.59
CA THR A 135 8.39 3.61 6.29
C THR A 135 7.26 2.62 6.04
N TYR A 136 6.99 1.73 7.01
CA TYR A 136 5.91 0.76 6.92
C TYR A 136 4.54 1.43 6.83
N SER A 137 4.30 2.51 7.58
CA SER A 137 3.05 3.27 7.47
C SER A 137 2.86 3.84 6.07
N VAL A 138 3.88 4.50 5.52
CA VAL A 138 3.84 5.07 4.17
C VAL A 138 3.55 3.98 3.14
N THR A 139 4.21 2.82 3.23
CA THR A 139 3.94 1.69 2.33
C THR A 139 2.47 1.26 2.41
N ILE A 140 1.95 0.95 3.60
CA ILE A 140 0.58 0.45 3.76
C ILE A 140 -0.47 1.49 3.38
N PHE A 141 -0.32 2.75 3.82
CA PHE A 141 -1.28 3.81 3.50
C PHE A 141 -1.31 4.15 2.00
N SER A 142 -0.23 3.88 1.26
CA SER A 142 -0.23 4.07 -0.20
C SER A 142 -1.20 3.12 -0.93
N PHE A 143 -1.55 1.99 -0.30
CA PHE A 143 -2.49 1.00 -0.83
C PHE A 143 -3.92 1.15 -0.27
N VAL A 144 -4.22 2.25 0.43
CA VAL A 144 -5.60 2.60 0.84
C VAL A 144 -6.60 2.64 -0.32
N PRO A 145 -6.28 3.13 -1.54
CA PRO A 145 -7.20 3.05 -2.67
C PRO A 145 -7.64 1.60 -3.00
N LEU A 146 -6.79 0.61 -2.76
CA LEU A 146 -7.16 -0.80 -2.90
C LEU A 146 -8.09 -1.28 -1.78
N VAL A 147 -7.98 -0.72 -0.58
CA VAL A 147 -8.94 -0.96 0.50
C VAL A 147 -10.32 -0.40 0.11
N PHE A 148 -10.38 0.74 -0.57
CA PHE A 148 -11.63 1.23 -1.16
C PHE A 148 -12.20 0.27 -2.19
N SER A 149 -11.36 -0.23 -3.11
CA SER A 149 -11.76 -1.26 -4.07
C SER A 149 -12.33 -2.50 -3.36
N LEU A 150 -11.69 -2.94 -2.27
CA LEU A 150 -12.15 -4.10 -1.49
C LEU A 150 -13.55 -3.93 -0.91
N PHE A 151 -13.88 -2.74 -0.36
CA PHE A 151 -15.18 -2.53 0.28
C PHE A 151 -16.29 -2.10 -0.68
N PHE A 152 -15.96 -1.49 -1.82
CA PHE A 152 -16.95 -0.97 -2.75
C PHE A 152 -17.00 -1.77 -4.06
N LEU A 153 -15.86 -1.94 -4.74
CA LEU A 153 -15.84 -2.62 -6.04
C LEU A 153 -16.01 -4.13 -5.90
N THR A 154 -15.36 -4.78 -4.93
CA THR A 154 -15.45 -6.24 -4.79
C THR A 154 -16.86 -6.76 -4.48
N PRO A 155 -17.69 -6.12 -3.64
CA PRO A 155 -19.10 -6.50 -3.52
C PRO A 155 -19.89 -6.31 -4.82
N ILE A 156 -19.58 -5.28 -5.62
CA ILE A 156 -20.20 -5.05 -6.93
C ILE A 156 -19.76 -6.14 -7.93
N GLU A 157 -18.47 -6.47 -7.98
CA GLU A 157 -17.90 -7.58 -8.76
C GLU A 157 -18.64 -8.88 -8.44
N TYR A 158 -18.73 -9.21 -7.14
CA TYR A 158 -19.40 -10.41 -6.69
C TYR A 158 -20.92 -10.38 -6.95
N GLY A 159 -21.57 -9.23 -6.84
CA GLY A 159 -22.99 -9.08 -7.16
C GLY A 159 -23.31 -9.27 -8.65
N ILE A 160 -22.44 -8.80 -9.54
CA ILE A 160 -22.64 -8.87 -11.00
C ILE A 160 -22.28 -10.24 -11.56
N PHE A 161 -21.16 -10.82 -11.11
CA PHE A 161 -20.55 -12.04 -11.67
C PHE A 161 -20.63 -13.26 -10.75
N GLY A 162 -20.88 -13.08 -9.46
CA GLY A 162 -20.90 -14.15 -8.48
C GLY A 162 -19.56 -14.90 -8.43
N LYS A 163 -19.65 -16.23 -8.39
CA LYS A 163 -18.49 -17.13 -8.41
C LYS A 163 -17.63 -17.02 -9.69
N HIS A 164 -18.21 -16.55 -10.79
CA HIS A 164 -17.51 -16.47 -12.07
C HIS A 164 -16.46 -15.36 -12.11
N TRP A 165 -16.46 -14.42 -11.16
CA TRP A 165 -15.36 -13.47 -11.04
C TRP A 165 -14.02 -14.15 -10.74
N PHE A 166 -14.06 -15.25 -9.98
CA PHE A 166 -12.87 -15.98 -9.53
C PHE A 166 -12.65 -17.31 -10.28
N ILE A 167 -13.51 -17.63 -11.25
CA ILE A 167 -13.46 -18.87 -12.04
C ILE A 167 -13.50 -18.48 -13.51
N PHE A 168 -12.53 -18.94 -14.30
CA PHE A 168 -12.42 -18.55 -15.72
C PHE A 168 -13.43 -19.21 -16.65
N ASN A 169 -14.11 -20.24 -16.18
CA ASN A 169 -15.06 -21.01 -16.98
C ASN A 169 -16.52 -20.86 -16.47
N PRO A 170 -17.37 -20.06 -17.13
CA PRO A 170 -17.07 -19.06 -18.18
C PRO A 170 -16.49 -17.75 -17.63
N SER A 171 -15.71 -17.05 -18.45
CA SER A 171 -15.00 -15.83 -18.07
C SER A 171 -16.00 -14.69 -17.81
N PRO A 172 -15.75 -13.79 -16.83
CA PRO A 172 -16.59 -12.60 -16.60
C PRO A 172 -16.82 -11.78 -17.87
N PHE A 173 -15.78 -11.71 -18.72
CA PHE A 173 -15.80 -11.01 -19.99
C PHE A 173 -16.70 -11.70 -21.02
N LEU A 174 -17.06 -12.96 -20.88
CA LEU A 174 -18.02 -13.64 -21.77
C LEU A 174 -19.46 -13.53 -21.26
N ILE A 175 -19.65 -13.47 -19.94
CA ILE A 175 -21.00 -13.44 -19.34
C ILE A 175 -21.61 -12.03 -19.46
N LYS A 176 -20.84 -11.01 -19.06
CA LYS A 176 -21.26 -9.59 -19.10
C LYS A 176 -20.06 -8.71 -19.46
N GLU A 177 -19.74 -8.67 -20.75
CA GLU A 177 -18.62 -7.90 -21.35
C GLU A 177 -18.51 -6.47 -20.80
N ILE A 178 -19.55 -5.66 -20.99
CA ILE A 178 -19.51 -4.22 -20.66
C ILE A 178 -19.25 -3.99 -19.16
N PRO A 179 -20.02 -4.58 -18.22
CA PRO A 179 -19.70 -4.49 -16.80
C PRO A 179 -18.29 -4.96 -16.44
N ALA A 180 -17.79 -6.03 -17.09
CA ALA A 180 -16.49 -6.60 -16.75
C ALA A 180 -15.38 -5.60 -17.09
N TYR A 181 -15.40 -5.03 -18.29
CA TYR A 181 -14.44 -4.00 -18.69
C TYR A 181 -14.50 -2.75 -17.81
N ILE A 182 -15.70 -2.28 -17.45
CA ILE A 182 -15.86 -1.10 -16.58
C ILE A 182 -15.22 -1.35 -15.21
N VAL A 183 -15.53 -2.48 -14.59
CA VAL A 183 -15.07 -2.78 -13.23
C VAL A 183 -13.56 -3.04 -13.22
N THR A 184 -13.04 -3.83 -14.16
CA THR A 184 -11.59 -4.04 -14.30
C THR A 184 -10.85 -2.74 -14.58
N PHE A 185 -11.41 -1.82 -15.38
CA PHE A 185 -10.82 -0.51 -15.60
C PHE A 185 -10.77 0.33 -14.33
N LEU A 186 -11.86 0.39 -13.55
CA LEU A 186 -11.87 1.10 -12.26
C LEU A 186 -10.83 0.52 -11.28
N GLU A 187 -10.70 -0.80 -11.23
CA GLU A 187 -9.70 -1.46 -10.39
C GLU A 187 -8.27 -1.12 -10.85
N LEU A 188 -8.00 -1.11 -12.15
CA LEU A 188 -6.71 -0.70 -12.71
C LEU A 188 -6.39 0.76 -12.35
N VAL A 189 -7.35 1.67 -12.43
CA VAL A 189 -7.18 3.07 -12.02
C VAL A 189 -6.77 3.17 -10.55
N LEU A 190 -7.40 2.40 -9.66
CA LEU A 190 -7.05 2.40 -8.24
C LEU A 190 -5.66 1.78 -7.96
N ILE A 191 -5.28 0.73 -8.69
CA ILE A 191 -3.92 0.17 -8.63
C ILE A 191 -2.89 1.21 -9.05
N VAL A 192 -3.08 1.85 -10.20
CA VAL A 192 -2.18 2.90 -10.70
C VAL A 192 -2.10 4.06 -9.72
N TRP A 193 -3.24 4.48 -9.16
CA TRP A 193 -3.28 5.53 -8.15
C TRP A 193 -2.49 5.17 -6.88
N SER A 194 -2.62 3.94 -6.38
CA SER A 194 -1.81 3.45 -5.26
C SER A 194 -0.31 3.49 -5.54
N LEU A 195 0.12 3.15 -6.76
CA LEU A 195 1.52 3.24 -7.16
C LEU A 195 2.02 4.69 -7.22
N ILE A 196 1.18 5.63 -7.66
CA ILE A 196 1.49 7.07 -7.66
C ILE A 196 1.67 7.58 -6.22
N ILE A 197 0.77 7.22 -5.30
CA ILE A 197 0.88 7.59 -3.88
C ILE A 197 2.16 6.99 -3.29
N PHE A 198 2.44 5.71 -3.57
CA PHE A 198 3.63 5.03 -3.07
C PHE A 198 4.92 5.71 -3.55
N TRP A 199 5.01 6.04 -4.84
CA TRP A 199 6.13 6.80 -5.40
C TRP A 199 6.29 8.18 -4.75
N LYS A 200 5.18 8.90 -4.53
CA LYS A 200 5.20 10.19 -3.80
C LYS A 200 5.72 10.02 -2.37
N GLY A 201 5.32 8.96 -1.67
CA GLY A 201 5.81 8.64 -0.33
C GLY A 201 7.30 8.32 -0.29
N LEU A 202 7.79 7.53 -1.25
CA LEU A 202 9.22 7.27 -1.39
C LEU A 202 10.02 8.56 -1.66
N ARG A 203 9.47 9.45 -2.49
CA ARG A 203 10.10 10.73 -2.81
C ARG A 203 10.12 11.66 -1.60
N LEU A 204 9.06 11.65 -0.81
CA LEU A 204 8.97 12.41 0.43
C LEU A 204 10.05 11.96 1.43
N GLN A 205 10.27 10.65 1.57
CA GLN A 205 11.25 10.11 2.53
C GLN A 205 12.71 10.24 2.06
N SER A 206 12.96 10.07 0.76
CA SER A 206 14.34 10.06 0.20
C SER A 206 14.81 11.41 -0.34
N GLY A 207 13.90 12.30 -0.72
CA GLY A 207 14.20 13.53 -1.47
C GLY A 207 14.63 13.31 -2.93
N SER A 208 14.85 12.07 -3.37
CA SER A 208 15.42 11.74 -4.68
C SER A 208 14.43 11.03 -5.58
N VAL A 209 14.19 11.59 -6.78
CA VAL A 209 13.26 11.01 -7.78
C VAL A 209 13.77 9.66 -8.31
N ILE A 210 15.07 9.55 -8.58
CA ILE A 210 15.68 8.34 -9.15
C ILE A 210 15.59 7.19 -8.15
N PHE A 211 15.90 7.45 -6.87
CA PHE A 211 15.78 6.44 -5.83
C PHE A 211 14.34 5.94 -5.70
N SER A 212 13.35 6.84 -5.70
CA SER A 212 11.94 6.46 -5.63
C SER A 212 11.47 5.60 -6.80
N LEU A 213 11.95 5.88 -8.02
CA LEU A 213 11.64 5.06 -9.19
C LEU A 213 12.26 3.67 -9.09
N ILE A 214 13.53 3.57 -8.70
CA ILE A 214 14.22 2.29 -8.52
C ILE A 214 13.50 1.45 -7.46
N MET A 215 13.17 2.04 -6.30
CA MET A 215 12.49 1.33 -5.22
C MET A 215 11.05 0.94 -5.58
N LEU A 216 10.35 1.76 -6.38
CA LEU A 216 9.03 1.40 -6.91
C LEU A 216 9.12 0.16 -7.82
N LEU A 217 10.09 0.12 -8.74
CA LEU A 217 10.30 -1.05 -9.61
C LEU A 217 10.72 -2.28 -8.80
N ALA A 218 11.62 -2.10 -7.83
CA ALA A 218 12.06 -3.16 -6.93
C ALA A 218 10.92 -3.69 -6.03
N PHE A 219 9.87 -2.92 -5.80
CA PHE A 219 8.64 -3.36 -5.14
C PHE A 219 7.73 -4.15 -6.10
N LEU A 220 7.52 -3.62 -7.32
CA LEU A 220 6.59 -4.16 -8.30
C LEU A 220 6.99 -5.54 -8.80
N ILE A 221 8.28 -5.77 -9.08
CA ILE A 221 8.79 -7.05 -9.61
C ILE A 221 8.46 -8.23 -8.67
N PRO A 222 8.87 -8.23 -7.39
CA PRO A 222 8.56 -9.33 -6.48
C PRO A 222 7.07 -9.39 -6.13
N LEU A 223 6.36 -8.25 -6.09
CA LEU A 223 4.91 -8.27 -5.88
C LEU A 223 4.19 -8.98 -7.02
N TYR A 224 4.52 -8.68 -8.27
CA TYR A 224 3.97 -9.35 -9.45
C TYR A 224 4.29 -10.84 -9.42
N PHE A 225 5.54 -11.20 -9.11
CA PHE A 225 5.93 -12.60 -8.96
C PHE A 225 5.09 -13.31 -7.90
N LEU A 226 4.92 -12.72 -6.71
CA LEU A 226 4.05 -13.26 -5.66
C LEU A 226 2.60 -13.40 -6.11
N MET A 227 2.02 -12.40 -6.76
CA MET A 227 0.66 -12.47 -7.29
C MET A 227 0.44 -13.62 -8.25
N THR A 228 1.46 -13.94 -9.06
CA THR A 228 1.37 -15.04 -10.01
C THR A 228 1.71 -16.40 -9.42
N LEU A 229 2.62 -16.48 -8.44
CA LEU A 229 3.19 -17.75 -7.98
C LEU A 229 2.52 -18.28 -6.71
N VAL A 230 2.12 -17.41 -5.77
CA VAL A 230 1.50 -17.82 -4.50
C VAL A 230 0.26 -18.72 -4.74
N PRO A 231 -0.62 -18.42 -5.71
CA PRO A 231 -1.77 -19.29 -5.97
C PRO A 231 -1.40 -20.71 -6.43
N TYR A 232 -0.20 -20.94 -7.00
CA TYR A 232 0.26 -22.28 -7.39
C TYR A 232 0.88 -23.06 -6.23
N ILE A 233 1.50 -22.40 -5.26
CA ILE A 233 2.13 -23.08 -4.10
C ILE A 233 1.08 -23.77 -3.23
N LEU A 234 -0.14 -23.23 -3.21
CA LEU A 234 -1.17 -23.54 -2.21
C LEU A 234 -2.40 -24.25 -2.79
N LEU A 235 -2.32 -24.65 -4.06
CA LEU A 235 -3.18 -25.66 -4.69
C LEU A 235 -2.67 -27.06 -4.34
#